data_AF-K1TPS2-F1
#
_entry.id   AF-K1TPS2-F1
#
_cell.length_a   1.000
_cell.length_b   1.000
_cell.length_c   1.000
_cell.angle_alpha   90.00
_cell.angle_beta   90.00
_cell.angle_gamma   90.00
#
_symmetry.space_group_name_H-M   'P 1'
#
loop_
_entity.id
_entity.type
_entity.pdbx_description
1 polymer ?
#
loop_
_entity_poly.entity_id
_entity_poly.type
_entity_poly.pdbx_seq_one_letter_code
_entity_poly.pdbx_strand_id
1 'polypeptide(L)'
;MYSANYYKGKNYAVGYATAKSPLGPFVKSNDNPVLQKNVEQGGIVTGTGHNSVTWSKDGKQMYCVYHGYTQKTGSERVVFIDKMGIDENGKLYVDGPNAE
;
A
#
# COMPACT_ATOMS: atom_id res chain seq x y z
N MET A 1 5.75 -5.68 -4.46
CA MET A 1 4.43 -5.49 -3.78
C MET A 1 3.36 -5.99 -4.74
N TYR A 2 2.19 -6.37 -4.22
CA TYR A 2 1.06 -6.85 -5.03
C TYR A 2 -0.24 -6.46 -4.35
N SER A 3 -1.32 -6.36 -5.13
CA SER A 3 -2.66 -6.16 -4.58
C SER A 3 -3.49 -7.44 -4.65
N ALA A 4 -4.39 -7.59 -3.69
CA ALA A 4 -5.32 -8.71 -3.60
C ALA A 4 -6.74 -8.20 -3.30
N ASN A 5 -7.71 -9.13 -3.41
CA ASN A 5 -9.16 -8.89 -3.34
C ASN A 5 -9.75 -8.20 -4.59
N TYR A 6 -11.06 -8.00 -4.60
CA TYR A 6 -11.79 -7.38 -5.72
C TYR A 6 -11.52 -5.87 -5.77
N TYR A 7 -11.15 -5.33 -6.94
CA TYR A 7 -10.74 -3.93 -7.08
C TYR A 7 -11.82 -2.90 -6.75
N LYS A 8 -13.12 -3.21 -6.91
CA LYS A 8 -14.21 -2.32 -6.45
C LYS A 8 -14.62 -2.55 -4.99
N GLY A 9 -14.00 -3.52 -4.32
CA GLY A 9 -14.29 -3.86 -2.93
C GLY A 9 -13.52 -2.98 -1.97
N LYS A 10 -14.16 -2.62 -0.84
CA LYS A 10 -13.52 -1.84 0.24
C LYS A 10 -12.26 -2.51 0.81
N ASN A 11 -12.15 -3.83 0.66
CA ASN A 11 -11.04 -4.65 1.16
C ASN A 11 -9.92 -4.85 0.13
N TYR A 12 -9.94 -4.16 -1.02
CA TYR A 12 -8.75 -4.12 -1.88
C TYR A 12 -7.57 -3.59 -1.05
N ALA A 13 -6.45 -4.31 -1.08
CA ALA A 13 -5.33 -4.09 -0.18
C ALA A 13 -4.01 -4.49 -0.84
N VAL A 14 -2.90 -3.98 -0.32
CA VAL A 14 -1.54 -4.26 -0.79
C VAL A 14 -0.81 -5.14 0.21
N GLY A 15 -0.14 -6.16 -0.33
CA GLY A 15 0.85 -6.96 0.37
C GLY A 15 2.20 -6.95 -0.34
N TYR A 16 3.16 -7.68 0.23
CA TYR A 16 4.43 -7.96 -0.38
C TYR A 16 4.91 -9.40 -0.11
N ALA A 17 5.86 -9.82 -0.93
CA ALA A 17 6.56 -11.08 -0.83
C ALA A 17 8.03 -10.82 -1.15
N THR A 18 8.93 -11.63 -0.60
CA THR A 18 10.38 -11.54 -0.81
C THR A 18 10.90 -12.83 -1.43
N ALA A 19 12.02 -12.73 -2.15
CA ALA A 19 12.70 -13.86 -2.75
C ALA A 19 14.21 -13.59 -2.78
N LYS A 20 15.02 -14.65 -2.79
CA LYS A 20 16.49 -14.56 -2.93
C LYS A 20 16.94 -14.38 -4.39
N SER A 21 16.04 -14.63 -5.34
CA SER A 21 16.27 -14.49 -6.78
C SER A 21 15.04 -13.84 -7.42
N PRO A 22 15.19 -13.04 -8.50
CA PRO A 22 14.06 -12.50 -9.24
C PRO A 22 13.04 -13.55 -9.72
N LEU A 23 13.49 -14.80 -9.94
CA LEU A 23 12.63 -15.91 -10.36
C LEU A 23 11.99 -16.68 -9.19
N GLY A 24 12.20 -16.23 -7.95
CA GLY A 24 11.63 -16.86 -6.76
C GLY A 24 12.51 -17.97 -6.16
N PRO A 25 11.93 -18.81 -5.28
CA PRO A 25 10.54 -18.77 -4.82
C PRO A 25 10.22 -17.50 -4.02
N PHE A 26 8.99 -17.01 -4.14
CA PHE A 26 8.49 -15.87 -3.36
C PHE A 26 7.80 -16.34 -2.09
N VAL A 27 8.21 -15.81 -0.95
CA VAL A 27 7.59 -16.04 0.35
C VAL A 27 6.79 -14.79 0.72
N LYS A 28 5.48 -14.96 0.93
CA LYS A 28 4.61 -13.85 1.38
C LYS A 28 5.02 -13.43 2.78
N SER A 29 5.02 -12.12 3.04
CA SER A 29 5.17 -11.63 4.40
C SER A 29 3.97 -12.04 5.28
N ASN A 30 4.26 -12.37 6.53
CA ASN A 30 3.25 -12.61 7.57
C ASN A 30 2.55 -11.31 8.01
N ASP A 31 3.14 -10.15 7.71
CA ASP A 31 2.59 -8.84 8.05
C ASP A 31 1.60 -8.31 7.00
N ASN A 32 1.26 -9.11 6.00
CA ASN A 32 0.29 -8.70 4.99
C ASN A 32 -1.12 -8.58 5.60
N PRO A 33 -1.91 -7.59 5.18
CA PRO A 33 -1.57 -6.51 4.24
C PRO A 33 -0.78 -5.36 4.89
N VAL A 34 0.13 -4.75 4.12
CA VAL A 34 0.93 -3.58 4.56
C VAL A 34 0.26 -2.24 4.26
N LEU A 35 -0.78 -2.23 3.43
CA LEU A 35 -1.63 -1.07 3.17
C LEU A 35 -3.04 -1.56 2.89
N GLN A 36 -4.00 -1.07 3.65
CA GLN A 36 -5.41 -1.46 3.58
C GLN A 36 -6.30 -0.27 3.97
N LYS A 37 -7.62 -0.46 3.92
CA LYS A 37 -8.59 0.51 4.45
C LYS A 37 -8.26 0.92 5.89
N ASN A 38 -8.63 2.14 6.26
CA ASN A 38 -8.45 2.66 7.62
C ASN A 38 -9.76 3.08 8.32
N VAL A 39 -10.92 2.72 7.75
CA VAL A 39 -12.24 3.16 8.26
C VAL A 39 -12.56 2.58 9.64
N GLU A 40 -12.05 1.41 9.97
CA GLU A 40 -12.18 0.82 11.31
C GLU A 40 -11.32 1.54 12.36
N GLN A 41 -10.32 2.32 11.95
CA GLN A 41 -9.45 3.15 12.80
C GLN A 41 -9.88 4.62 12.81
N GLY A 42 -11.07 4.95 12.27
CA GLY A 42 -11.59 6.32 12.23
C GLY A 42 -11.17 7.13 11.00
N GLY A 43 -10.41 6.53 10.07
CA GLY A 43 -10.10 7.15 8.78
C GLY A 43 -11.23 7.04 7.76
N ILE A 44 -10.98 7.50 6.53
CA ILE A 44 -12.00 7.59 5.47
C ILE A 44 -11.64 6.82 4.19
N VAL A 45 -10.52 6.11 4.17
CA VAL A 45 -9.94 5.49 2.96
C VAL A 45 -10.28 4.01 2.89
N THR A 46 -10.68 3.55 1.70
CA THR A 46 -10.93 2.13 1.41
C THR A 46 -10.33 1.71 0.07
N GLY A 47 -10.23 0.40 -0.16
CA GLY A 47 -9.87 -0.18 -1.46
C GLY A 47 -8.50 0.26 -1.98
N THR A 48 -7.49 0.26 -1.11
CA THR A 48 -6.14 0.75 -1.43
C THR A 48 -5.37 -0.28 -2.26
N GLY A 49 -4.81 0.12 -3.40
CA GLY A 49 -4.09 -0.85 -4.23
C GLY A 49 -3.48 -0.34 -5.52
N HIS A 50 -2.98 -1.30 -6.31
CA HIS A 50 -2.24 -1.11 -7.56
C HIS A 50 -1.16 -0.04 -7.42
N ASN A 51 -0.26 -0.25 -6.48
CA ASN A 51 0.72 0.76 -6.12
C ASN A 51 1.93 0.75 -7.05
N SER A 52 2.61 1.88 -7.12
CA SER A 52 3.99 2.04 -7.58
C SER A 52 4.85 2.60 -6.46
N VAL A 53 6.16 2.64 -6.67
CA VAL A 53 7.15 3.16 -5.72
C VAL A 53 7.97 4.24 -6.41
N THR A 54 8.17 5.36 -5.73
CA THR A 54 9.07 6.43 -6.16
C THR A 54 9.89 6.94 -4.98
N TRP A 55 10.86 7.80 -5.26
CA TRP A 55 11.69 8.44 -4.25
C TRP A 55 11.47 9.95 -4.25
N SER A 56 11.67 10.59 -3.11
CA SER A 56 11.81 12.04 -3.02
C SER A 56 12.92 12.55 -3.94
N LYS A 57 12.85 13.82 -4.31
CA LYS A 57 13.85 14.47 -5.17
C LYS A 57 15.28 14.36 -4.63
N ASP A 58 15.46 14.37 -3.31
CA ASP A 58 16.76 14.23 -2.65
C ASP A 58 17.17 12.76 -2.41
N GLY A 59 16.34 11.78 -2.82
CA GLY A 59 16.61 10.36 -2.70
C GLY A 59 16.54 9.79 -1.29
N LYS A 60 16.07 10.57 -0.29
CA LYS A 60 16.09 10.15 1.12
C LYS A 60 14.81 9.45 1.60
N GLN A 61 13.68 9.67 0.92
CA GLN A 61 12.38 9.14 1.32
C GLN A 61 11.78 8.30 0.19
N MET A 62 11.41 7.06 0.50
CA MET A 62 10.57 6.27 -0.39
C MET A 62 9.10 6.65 -0.23
N TYR A 63 8.36 6.67 -1.33
CA TYR A 63 6.93 6.87 -1.36
C TYR A 63 6.22 5.72 -2.06
N CYS A 64 5.11 5.29 -1.47
CA CYS A 64 4.14 4.42 -2.09
C CYS A 64 3.06 5.28 -2.74
N VAL A 65 2.93 5.21 -4.06
CA VAL A 65 1.85 5.88 -4.81
C VAL A 65 0.81 4.83 -5.15
N TYR A 66 -0.46 5.05 -4.80
CA TYR A 66 -1.52 4.05 -4.97
C TYR A 66 -2.87 4.72 -5.21
N HIS A 67 -3.86 3.93 -5.62
CA HIS A 67 -5.24 4.43 -5.67
C HIS A 67 -6.05 3.96 -4.46
N GLY A 68 -7.12 4.69 -4.15
CA GLY A 68 -8.14 4.28 -3.19
C GLY A 68 -9.45 5.02 -3.40
N TYR A 69 -10.39 4.79 -2.50
CA TYR A 69 -11.68 5.46 -2.44
C TYR A 69 -11.84 6.19 -1.11
N THR A 70 -12.59 7.29 -1.12
CA THR A 70 -13.12 7.92 0.09
C THR A 70 -14.64 7.93 0.05
N GLN A 71 -15.28 8.19 1.19
CA GLN A 71 -16.74 8.39 1.21
C GLN A 71 -17.18 9.49 0.21
N LYS A 72 -16.36 10.53 0.04
CA LYS A 72 -16.62 11.65 -0.87
C LYS A 72 -16.46 11.28 -2.35
N THR A 73 -15.54 10.37 -2.69
CA THR A 73 -15.27 10.01 -4.09
C THR A 73 -16.19 8.90 -4.60
N GLY A 74 -16.87 8.16 -3.71
CA GLY A 74 -17.80 7.10 -4.10
C GLY A 74 -17.10 6.00 -4.88
N SER A 75 -17.46 5.84 -6.17
CA SER A 75 -16.86 4.87 -7.08
C SER A 75 -15.63 5.38 -7.84
N GLU A 76 -15.25 6.64 -7.66
CA GLU A 76 -14.09 7.21 -8.31
C GLU A 76 -12.83 6.92 -7.50
N ARG A 77 -11.85 6.31 -8.18
CA ARG A 77 -10.52 6.08 -7.62
C ARG A 77 -9.75 7.41 -7.65
N VAL A 78 -9.12 7.75 -6.54
CA VAL A 78 -8.21 8.90 -6.44
C VAL A 78 -6.82 8.45 -6.06
N VAL A 79 -5.82 9.26 -6.41
CA VAL A 79 -4.41 8.97 -6.13
C VAL A 79 -4.07 9.43 -4.72
N PHE A 80 -3.37 8.54 -4.01
CA PHE A 80 -2.73 8.81 -2.72
C PHE A 80 -1.22 8.61 -2.87
N ILE A 81 -0.49 9.28 -1.99
CA ILE A 81 0.96 9.09 -1.84
C ILE A 81 1.28 9.13 -0.36
N ASP A 82 1.92 8.08 0.14
CA ASP A 82 2.34 7.98 1.54
C ASP A 82 3.80 7.56 1.64
N LYS A 83 4.43 7.95 2.75
CA LYS A 83 5.79 7.52 3.06
C LYS A 83 5.82 6.01 3.20
N MET A 84 6.90 5.40 2.75
CA MET A 84 7.14 3.98 2.95
C MET A 84 8.60 3.76 3.32
N GLY A 85 8.92 2.56 3.78
CA GLY A 85 10.30 2.19 4.07
C GLY A 85 10.48 0.70 4.23
N ILE A 86 11.72 0.30 4.44
CA ILE A 86 12.13 -1.03 4.87
C ILE A 86 12.91 -0.81 6.16
N ASP A 87 12.51 -1.46 7.24
CA ASP A 87 13.18 -1.33 8.53
C ASP A 87 14.51 -2.13 8.57
N GLU A 88 15.21 -2.03 9.70
CA GLU A 88 16.49 -2.73 9.93
C GLU A 88 16.39 -4.26 9.86
N ASN A 89 15.18 -4.81 10.04
CA ASN A 89 14.90 -6.25 9.95
C ASN A 89 14.47 -6.67 8.53
N GLY A 90 14.44 -5.75 7.56
CA GLY A 90 14.00 -6.01 6.20
C GLY A 90 12.48 -6.03 6.02
N LYS A 91 11.71 -5.55 7.00
CA LYS A 91 10.24 -5.47 6.91
C LYS A 91 9.83 -4.20 6.18
N LEU A 92 9.06 -4.38 5.11
CA LEU A 92 8.48 -3.28 4.35
C LEU A 92 7.23 -2.76 5.07
N TYR A 93 7.11 -1.45 5.17
CA TYR A 93 5.93 -0.77 5.71
C TYR A 93 5.51 0.39 4.80
N VAL A 94 4.22 0.74 4.87
CA VAL A 94 3.66 1.97 4.31
C VAL A 94 3.02 2.74 5.46
N ASP A 95 3.40 3.99 5.65
CA ASP A 95 2.88 4.89 6.67
C ASP A 95 1.61 5.57 6.14
N GLY A 96 0.53 4.79 6.02
CA GLY A 96 -0.74 5.21 5.45
C GLY A 96 -1.83 4.12 5.55
N PRO A 97 -3.04 4.35 5.01
CA PRO A 97 -3.37 5.49 4.15
C PRO A 97 -3.67 6.77 4.94
N ASN A 98 -3.06 7.89 4.54
CA ASN A 98 -3.38 9.21 5.09
C ASN A 98 -4.28 9.99 4.12
N ALA A 99 -5.31 10.66 4.66
CA ALA A 99 -6.27 11.46 3.90
C ALA A 99 -6.51 12.85 4.50
N GLU A 100 -5.60 13.30 5.37
CA GLU A 100 -5.53 14.68 5.86
C GLU A 100 -4.81 15.60 4.86
#